data_AF-A0A9E2P241-F1
#
_entry.id   AF-A0A9E2P241-F1
#
_cell.length_a   1.000
_cell.length_b   1.000
_cell.length_c   1.000
_cell.angle_alpha   90.00
_cell.angle_beta   90.00
_cell.angle_gamma   90.00
#
_symmetry.space_group_name_H-M   'P 1'
#
loop_
_entity.id
_entity.type
_entity.pdbx_description
1 polymer ?
#
loop_
_entity_poly.entity_id
_entity_poly.type
_entity_poly.pdbx_seq_one_letter_code
_entity_poly.pdbx_strand_id
1 'polypeptide(L)'
;ISLNEANLNGEQKMLVETTLKRVRRKIGTQPVAFYLLPALFTLSQLQHLYELILNAPVDKRNFRKRVCEMNYIQQTELIDKTSSKRGAHLYSFNAELFRKSRIIFKL
;
A
#
# COMPACT_ATOMS: atom_id res chain seq x y z
N ILE A 1 8.71 -1.37 -13.30
CA ILE A 1 10.06 -0.78 -13.46
C ILE A 1 10.64 -0.67 -12.06
N SER A 2 11.54 -1.58 -11.68
CA SER A 2 12.32 -1.42 -10.45
C SER A 2 13.19 -0.17 -10.62
N LEU A 3 13.14 0.77 -9.69
CA LEU A 3 13.96 1.99 -9.72
C LEU A 3 15.47 1.69 -9.78
N ASN A 4 15.88 0.46 -9.45
CA ASN A 4 17.26 -0.02 -9.57
C ASN A 4 17.76 -0.21 -11.01
N GLU A 5 16.88 -0.26 -12.01
CA GLU A 5 17.27 -0.47 -13.42
C GLU A 5 17.37 0.83 -14.22
N ALA A 6 16.97 1.96 -13.63
CA ALA A 6 17.04 3.26 -14.30
C ALA A 6 18.44 3.88 -14.15
N ASN A 7 19.10 4.17 -15.28
CA ASN A 7 20.39 4.86 -15.31
C ASN A 7 20.21 6.36 -14.99
N LEU A 8 19.90 6.66 -13.73
CA LEU A 8 19.59 8.01 -13.24
C LEU A 8 20.89 8.77 -12.95
N ASN A 9 21.02 9.99 -13.45
CA ASN A 9 22.11 10.89 -13.11
C ASN A 9 22.00 11.40 -11.64
N GLY A 10 23.04 12.08 -11.15
CA GLY A 10 23.10 12.51 -9.74
C GLY A 10 21.93 13.39 -9.28
N GLU A 11 21.46 14.28 -10.15
CA GLU A 11 20.31 15.17 -9.87
C GLU A 11 18.99 14.40 -9.86
N GLN A 12 18.79 13.48 -10.81
CA GLN A 12 17.62 12.61 -10.86
C GLN A 12 17.54 11.69 -9.63
N LYS A 13 18.68 11.15 -9.17
CA LYS A 13 18.74 10.36 -7.92
C LYS A 13 18.32 11.20 -6.72
N MET A 14 18.84 12.42 -6.57
CA MET A 14 18.45 13.32 -5.47
C MET A 14 16.96 13.69 -5.53
N LEU A 15 16.41 13.94 -6.71
CA LEU A 15 14.98 14.24 -6.88
C LEU A 15 14.10 13.04 -6.48
N VAL A 16 14.47 11.83 -6.91
CA VAL A 16 13.76 10.59 -6.55
C VAL A 16 13.82 10.36 -5.04
N GLU A 17 15.00 10.47 -4.41
CA GLU A 17 15.13 10.32 -2.96
C GLU A 17 14.32 11.35 -2.18
N THR A 18 14.36 12.62 -2.61
CA THR A 18 13.60 13.70 -1.98
C THR A 18 12.09 13.47 -2.10
N THR A 19 11.65 13.00 -3.27
CA THR A 19 10.25 12.67 -3.53
C THR A 19 9.81 11.47 -2.69
N LEU A 20 10.63 10.42 -2.61
CA LEU A 20 10.38 9.25 -1.76
C LEU A 20 10.32 9.64 -0.28
N LYS A 21 11.21 10.51 0.21
CA LYS A 21 11.16 11.04 1.59
C LYS A 21 9.85 11.79 1.87
N ARG A 22 9.36 12.60 0.92
CA ARG A 22 8.08 13.31 1.04
C ARG A 22 6.88 12.35 1.03
N VAL A 23 6.90 11.36 0.14
CA VAL A 23 5.87 10.33 0.05
C VAL A 23 5.83 9.49 1.33
N ARG A 24 6.98 9.04 1.83
CA ARG A 24 7.11 8.32 3.11
C ARG A 24 6.56 9.14 4.29
N ARG A 25 6.83 10.45 4.36
CA ARG A 25 6.27 11.33 5.39
C ARG A 25 4.73 11.45 5.32
N LYS A 26 4.15 11.40 4.12
CA LYS A 26 2.69 11.53 3.93
C LYS A 26 1.93 10.22 4.12
N ILE A 27 2.54 9.07 3.87
CA ILE A 27 1.85 7.77 3.93
C ILE A 27 1.40 7.39 5.35
N GLY A 28 2.06 7.89 6.40
CA GLY A 28 1.61 7.68 7.77
C GLY A 28 0.39 8.51 8.19
N THR A 29 -0.05 9.48 7.37
CA THR A 29 -1.14 10.42 7.73
C THR A 29 -2.19 10.57 6.65
N GLN A 30 -1.89 10.20 5.41
CA GLN A 30 -2.75 10.32 4.25
C GLN A 30 -2.88 8.97 3.55
N PRO A 31 -4.02 8.69 2.89
CA PRO A 31 -4.27 7.43 2.20
C PRO A 31 -3.52 7.33 0.86
N VAL A 32 -2.33 7.95 0.74
CA VAL A 32 -1.56 8.07 -0.51
C VAL A 32 -1.20 6.71 -1.07
N ALA A 33 -0.95 5.73 -0.19
CA ALA A 33 -0.67 4.35 -0.60
C ALA A 33 -1.81 3.74 -1.43
N PHE A 34 -3.07 4.07 -1.15
CA PHE A 34 -4.20 3.50 -1.90
C PHE A 34 -4.33 4.06 -3.32
N TYR A 35 -3.83 5.28 -3.59
CA TYR A 35 -3.79 5.81 -4.96
C TYR A 35 -2.71 5.14 -5.82
N LEU A 36 -1.77 4.43 -5.21
CA LEU A 36 -0.74 3.65 -5.92
C LEU A 36 -1.21 2.22 -6.23
N LEU A 37 -2.40 1.84 -5.76
CA LEU A 37 -3.00 0.54 -6.02
C LEU A 37 -4.13 0.66 -7.05
N PRO A 38 -4.43 -0.43 -7.78
CA PRO A 38 -5.66 -0.52 -8.54
C PRO A 38 -6.89 -0.37 -7.62
N ALA A 39 -8.04 -0.02 -8.18
CA ALA A 39 -9.29 0.17 -7.43
C ALA A 39 -9.69 -1.08 -6.61
N LEU A 40 -9.36 -2.27 -7.12
CA LEU A 40 -9.48 -3.54 -6.44
C LEU A 40 -8.08 -4.16 -6.29
N PHE A 41 -7.72 -4.52 -5.07
CA PHE A 41 -6.39 -5.05 -4.76
C PHE A 41 -6.47 -6.21 -3.77
N THR A 42 -5.46 -7.07 -3.77
CA THR A 42 -5.30 -8.13 -2.77
C THR A 42 -4.51 -7.62 -1.56
N LEU A 43 -4.67 -8.25 -0.39
CA LEU A 43 -3.86 -7.91 0.79
C LEU A 43 -2.36 -8.12 0.55
N SER A 44 -1.99 -9.06 -0.32
CA SER A 44 -0.59 -9.29 -0.70
C SER A 44 -0.02 -8.10 -1.49
N GLN A 45 -0.80 -7.52 -2.40
CA GLN A 45 -0.38 -6.32 -3.14
C GLN A 45 -0.24 -5.11 -2.21
N LEU A 46 -1.20 -4.93 -1.29
CA LEU A 46 -1.10 -3.87 -0.28
C LEU A 46 0.13 -4.07 0.61
N GLN A 47 0.40 -5.29 1.10
CA GLN A 47 1.59 -5.61 1.89
C GLN A 47 2.87 -5.27 1.12
N HIS A 48 2.97 -5.73 -0.13
CA HIS A 48 4.16 -5.50 -0.96
C HIS A 48 4.40 -4.01 -1.20
N LEU A 49 3.35 -3.24 -1.45
CA LEU A 49 3.45 -1.79 -1.58
C LEU A 49 4.02 -1.16 -0.29
N TYR A 50 3.54 -1.56 0.89
CA TYR A 50 4.07 -1.07 2.16
C TYR A 50 5.53 -1.45 2.38
N GLU A 51 5.93 -2.68 2.06
CA GLU A 51 7.31 -3.12 2.15
C GLU A 51 8.23 -2.28 1.25
N LEU A 52 7.79 -1.97 0.02
CA LEU A 52 8.52 -1.09 -0.90
C LEU A 52 8.64 0.35 -0.37
N ILE A 53 7.55 0.90 0.18
CA ILE A 53 7.55 2.25 0.75
C ILE A 53 8.48 2.32 1.96
N LEU A 54 8.35 1.37 2.89
CA LEU A 54 9.10 1.32 4.15
C LEU A 54 10.55 0.86 3.95
N ASN A 55 10.84 0.22 2.81
CA ASN A 55 12.10 -0.45 2.53
C ASN A 55 12.48 -1.46 3.63
N ALA A 56 11.46 -2.13 4.18
CA ALA A 56 11.59 -3.09 5.26
C ALA A 56 10.50 -4.17 5.11
N PRO A 57 10.80 -5.44 5.44
CA PRO A 57 9.80 -6.49 5.43
C PRO A 57 8.74 -6.23 6.50
N VAL A 58 7.48 -6.55 6.19
CA VAL A 58 6.37 -6.40 7.13
C VAL A 58 5.88 -7.78 7.54
N ASP A 59 5.70 -8.01 8.84
CA ASP A 59 5.12 -9.26 9.31
C ASP A 59 3.70 -9.44 8.78
N LYS A 60 3.48 -10.52 8.03
CA LYS A 60 2.21 -10.82 7.36
C LYS A 60 1.04 -10.96 8.33
N ARG A 61 1.27 -11.50 9.54
CA ARG A 61 0.21 -11.75 10.52
C ARG A 61 -0.25 -10.44 11.15
N ASN A 62 0.69 -9.62 11.62
CA ASN A 62 0.44 -8.31 12.17
C ASN A 62 -0.17 -7.37 11.14
N PHE A 63 0.30 -7.43 9.89
CA PHE A 63 -0.25 -6.67 8.79
C PHE A 63 -1.73 -6.98 8.56
N ARG A 64 -2.08 -8.27 8.41
CA ARG A 64 -3.47 -8.70 8.23
C ARG A 64 -4.35 -8.31 9.41
N LYS A 65 -3.85 -8.49 10.65
CA LYS A 65 -4.57 -8.10 11.86
C LYS A 65 -4.92 -6.61 11.83
N ARG A 66 -3.94 -5.74 11.56
CA ARG A 66 -4.15 -4.29 11.49
C ARG A 66 -5.06 -3.88 10.34
N VAL A 67 -4.95 -4.51 9.17
CA VAL A 67 -5.84 -4.24 8.04
C VAL A 67 -7.29 -4.62 8.37
N CYS A 68 -7.53 -5.73 9.08
CA CYS A 68 -8.87 -6.09 9.53
C CYS A 68 -9.46 -5.09 10.54
N GLU A 69 -8.63 -4.40 11.31
CA GLU A 69 -9.06 -3.32 12.22
C GLU A 69 -9.42 -2.02 11.46
N MET A 70 -9.07 -1.92 10.16
CA MET A 70 -9.34 -0.76 9.31
C MET A 70 -10.69 -0.89 8.62
N ASN A 71 -11.69 -0.18 9.14
CA ASN A 71 -13.05 -0.16 8.57
C ASN A 71 -13.15 0.41 7.14
N TYR A 72 -12.15 1.15 6.67
CA TYR A 72 -12.10 1.72 5.31
C TYR A 72 -11.45 0.81 4.26
N ILE A 73 -10.97 -0.37 4.65
CA ILE A 73 -10.53 -1.42 3.72
C ILE A 73 -11.61 -2.50 3.71
N GLN A 74 -12.40 -2.53 2.64
CA GLN A 74 -13.60 -3.38 2.58
C GLN A 74 -13.29 -4.61 1.72
N GLN A 75 -13.51 -5.80 2.27
CA GLN A 75 -13.46 -7.04 1.50
C GLN A 75 -14.65 -7.10 0.55
N THR A 76 -14.39 -7.49 -0.70
CA THR A 76 -15.42 -7.74 -1.71
C THR A 76 -15.71 -9.24 -1.83
N GLU A 77 -16.79 -9.59 -2.52
CA GLU A 77 -17.09 -10.99 -2.88
C GLU A 77 -16.21 -11.51 -4.03
N LEU A 78 -15.42 -10.63 -4.65
CA LEU A 78 -14.57 -10.97 -5.78
C LEU A 78 -13.28 -11.65 -5.32
N ILE A 79 -12.85 -12.64 -6.11
CA ILE A 79 -11.63 -13.40 -5.88
C ILE A 79 -10.74 -13.28 -7.11
N ASP A 80 -9.54 -12.76 -6.91
CA ASP A 80 -8.49 -12.80 -7.91
C ASP A 80 -7.85 -14.18 -7.94
N LYS A 81 -8.05 -14.91 -9.05
CA LYS A 81 -7.45 -16.23 -9.31
C LYS A 81 -6.26 -16.18 -10.26
N THR A 82 -5.83 -14.99 -10.69
CA THR A 82 -4.73 -14.84 -11.67
C THR A 82 -3.40 -15.34 -11.10
N SER A 83 -3.18 -15.11 -9.79
CA SER A 83 -1.90 -15.44 -9.13
C SER A 83 -1.86 -16.83 -8.47
N SER A 84 -3.00 -17.49 -8.25
CA SER A 84 -3.05 -18.77 -7.53
C SER A 84 -4.35 -19.55 -7.74
N LYS A 85 -4.26 -20.90 -7.71
CA LYS A 85 -5.41 -21.82 -7.73
C LYS A 85 -6.41 -21.59 -6.58
N ARG A 86 -5.94 -21.16 -5.41
CA ARG A 86 -6.82 -20.83 -4.27
C ARG A 86 -7.51 -19.46 -4.44
N GLY A 87 -6.91 -18.58 -5.23
CA GLY A 87 -7.30 -17.19 -5.36
C GLY A 87 -7.06 -16.37 -4.08
N ALA A 88 -7.21 -15.05 -4.21
CA ALA A 88 -7.12 -14.09 -3.13
C ALA A 88 -8.33 -13.16 -3.16
N HIS A 89 -8.92 -12.86 -2.00
CA HIS A 89 -10.01 -11.89 -1.92
C HIS A 89 -9.53 -10.51 -2.35
N LEU A 90 -10.37 -9.84 -3.13
CA LEU A 90 -10.17 -8.46 -3.52
C LEU A 90 -10.78 -7.52 -2.49
N TYR A 91 -10.10 -6.41 -2.27
CA TYR A 91 -10.46 -5.36 -1.33
C TYR A 91 -10.55 -4.03 -2.07
N SER A 92 -11.39 -3.14 -1.55
CA SER A 92 -11.52 -1.75 -2.02
C SER A 92 -11.27 -0.77 -0.89
N PHE A 93 -10.66 0.36 -1.21
CA PHE A 93 -10.48 1.47 -0.29
C PHE A 93 -11.69 2.42 -0.32
N ASN A 94 -12.24 2.74 0.85
CA ASN A 94 -13.36 3.66 0.99
C ASN A 94 -12.90 5.00 1.60
N ALA A 95 -12.78 6.01 0.75
CA ALA A 95 -12.31 7.34 1.13
C ALA A 95 -13.22 8.04 2.16
N GLU A 96 -14.54 7.83 2.07
CA GLU A 96 -15.51 8.42 3.01
C GLU A 96 -15.37 7.82 4.41
N LEU A 97 -15.22 6.49 4.51
CA LEU A 97 -14.97 5.82 5.78
C LEU A 97 -13.61 6.20 6.37
N PHE A 98 -12.59 6.36 5.52
CA PHE A 98 -11.28 6.84 5.95
C PHE A 98 -11.38 8.25 6.56
N ARG A 99 -12.07 9.18 5.88
CA ARG A 99 -12.26 10.56 6.36
C ARG A 99 -12.99 10.63 7.71
N LYS A 100 -13.93 9.70 7.95
CA LYS A 100 -14.67 9.59 9.22
C LYS A 100 -13.88 8.86 10.31
N SER A 101 -12.85 8.12 9.96
CA SER A 101 -12.02 7.40 10.91
C SER A 101 -11.08 8.37 11.64
N ARG A 102 -11.15 8.39 12.98
CA ARG A 102 -10.21 9.14 13.83
C ARG A 102 -8.83 8.47 13.95
N ILE A 103 -8.61 7.34 13.26
CA ILE A 103 -7.40 6.54 13.37
C ILE A 103 -6.36 7.07 12.39
N ILE A 104 -5.23 7.53 12.94
CA ILE A 104 -4.02 7.84 12.16
C ILE A 104 -3.45 6.51 11.67
N PHE A 105 -3.21 6.39 10.36
CA PHE A 105 -2.63 5.21 9.73
C PHE A 105 -1.21 4.97 10.28
N LYS A 106 -1.07 4.11 11.30
CA LYS A 106 0.23 3.78 11.91
C LYS A 106 0.47 2.28 11.81
N LEU A 107 1.27 1.87 10.83
CA LEU A 107 1.93 0.56 10.80
C LEU A 107 3.23 0.67 11.64
#